data_AF-A0A7J5B9S6-F1
#
_entry.id   AF-A0A7J5B9S6-F1
#
_cell.length_a   1.000
_cell.length_b   1.000
_cell.length_c   1.000
_cell.angle_alpha   90.00
_cell.angle_beta   90.00
_cell.angle_gamma   90.00
#
_symmetry.space_group_name_H-M   'P 1'
#
loop_
_entity.id
_entity.type
_entity.pdbx_description
1 polymer ?
#
loop_
_entity_poly.entity_id
_entity_poly.type
_entity_poly.pdbx_seq_one_letter_code
_entity_poly.pdbx_strand_id
1 'polypeptide(L)'
;MQKSLAELRELAHYERESIIERRVRGGEDPAQVFADIPDTDEYLVLLLRDDALEDRGLTAEYALARLAEQTQQEGAEELRRTANGIDAKLFRHIARDYPQLSRAVWRLLGDVEEPGSLIEPARRDILG
;
A
#
# COMPACT_ATOMS: atom_id res chain seq x y z
N MET A 1 9.11 11.05 20.87
CA MET A 1 8.88 12.30 20.11
C MET A 1 8.21 11.88 18.81
N GLN A 2 6.99 12.34 18.54
CA GLN A 2 6.27 11.96 17.32
C GLN A 2 6.93 12.69 16.14
N LYS A 3 7.34 11.96 15.09
CA LYS A 3 7.95 12.57 13.89
C LYS A 3 6.89 13.42 13.19
N SER A 4 7.29 14.59 12.73
CA SER A 4 6.45 15.42 11.87
C SER A 4 6.31 14.78 10.48
N LEU A 5 5.24 15.10 9.77
CA LEU A 5 5.04 14.63 8.39
C LEU A 5 6.19 15.06 7.46
N ALA A 6 6.79 16.23 7.69
CA ALA A 6 7.95 16.68 6.92
C ALA A 6 9.15 15.76 7.14
N GLU A 7 9.46 15.43 8.40
CA GLU A 7 10.54 14.47 8.72
C GLU A 7 10.27 13.08 8.15
N LEU A 8 9.02 12.62 8.19
CA LEU A 8 8.62 11.33 7.60
C LEU A 8 8.84 11.32 6.08
N ARG A 9 8.49 12.41 5.38
CA ARG A 9 8.73 12.54 3.94
C ARG A 9 10.20 12.54 3.58
N GLU A 10 11.02 13.27 4.33
CA GLU A 10 12.48 13.30 4.10
C GLU A 10 13.09 11.90 4.29
N LEU A 11 12.70 11.18 5.34
CA LEU A 11 13.16 9.81 5.56
C LEU A 11 12.72 8.87 4.42
N ALA A 12 11.45 8.93 4.04
CA ALA A 12 10.92 8.14 2.93
C ALA A 12 11.65 8.45 1.61
N HIS A 13 11.99 9.72 1.36
CA HIS A 13 12.78 10.12 0.20
C HIS A 13 14.16 9.47 0.21
N TYR A 14 14.89 9.54 1.33
CA TYR A 14 16.23 8.95 1.42
C TYR A 14 16.23 7.43 1.29
N GLU A 15 15.27 6.74 1.91
CA GLU A 15 15.11 5.30 1.77
C GLU A 15 14.78 4.89 0.33
N ARG A 16 13.86 5.62 -0.31
CA ARG A 16 13.51 5.42 -1.72
C ARG A 16 14.73 5.60 -2.64
N GLU A 17 15.49 6.68 -2.46
CA GLU A 17 16.72 6.92 -3.25
C GLU A 17 17.76 5.81 -3.04
N SER A 18 17.90 5.31 -1.80
CA SER A 18 18.80 4.19 -1.49
C SER A 18 18.39 2.90 -2.22
N ILE A 19 17.09 2.63 -2.36
CA ILE A 19 16.59 1.48 -3.11
C ILE A 19 16.86 1.65 -4.61
N ILE A 20 16.60 2.84 -5.17
CA ILE A 20 16.87 3.15 -6.58
C ILE A 20 18.36 2.96 -6.88
N GLU A 21 19.23 3.55 -6.07
CA GLU A 21 20.68 3.50 -6.24
C GLU A 21 21.18 2.05 -6.21
N ARG A 22 20.70 1.25 -5.26
CA ARG A 22 21.04 -0.18 -5.15
C ARG A 22 20.63 -0.97 -6.41
N ARG A 23 19.40 -0.80 -6.90
CA ARG A 23 18.90 -1.52 -8.09
C ARG A 23 19.67 -1.13 -9.35
N VAL A 24 19.87 0.17 -9.57
CA VAL A 24 20.62 0.68 -10.73
C VAL A 24 22.08 0.23 -10.70
N ARG A 25 22.76 0.27 -9.54
CA ARG A 25 24.12 -0.28 -9.40
C ARG A 25 24.17 -1.79 -9.59
N GLY A 26 23.08 -2.49 -9.33
CA GLY A 26 22.89 -3.91 -9.64
C GLY A 26 22.76 -4.22 -11.13
N GLY A 27 22.72 -3.21 -11.99
CA GLY A 27 22.64 -3.36 -13.45
C GLY A 27 21.21 -3.39 -13.99
N GLU A 28 20.19 -3.11 -13.16
CA GLU A 28 18.83 -2.91 -13.65
C GLU A 28 18.72 -1.62 -14.49
N ASP A 29 17.87 -1.65 -15.52
CA ASP A 29 17.64 -0.48 -16.37
C ASP A 29 17.05 0.69 -15.55
N PRO A 30 17.68 1.88 -15.53
CA PRO A 30 17.18 3.01 -14.73
C PRO A 30 15.76 3.41 -15.08
N ALA A 31 15.39 3.43 -16.37
CA ALA A 31 14.05 3.84 -16.77
C ALA A 31 12.98 2.89 -16.20
N GLN A 32 13.24 1.58 -16.22
CA GLN A 32 12.37 0.60 -15.59
C GLN A 32 12.33 0.76 -14.06
N VAL A 33 13.47 0.95 -13.39
CA VAL A 33 13.52 1.15 -11.92
C VAL A 33 12.70 2.36 -11.48
N PHE A 34 12.81 3.49 -12.18
CA PHE A 34 12.03 4.68 -11.88
C PHE A 34 10.53 4.50 -12.14
N ALA A 35 10.15 3.64 -13.10
CA ALA A 35 8.75 3.32 -13.38
C ALA A 35 8.14 2.36 -12.35
N ASP A 36 8.94 1.41 -11.84
CA ASP A 36 8.49 0.41 -10.86
C ASP A 36 8.39 0.96 -9.43
N ILE A 37 9.22 1.95 -9.08
CA ILE A 37 9.31 2.44 -7.71
C ILE A 37 8.26 3.54 -7.47
N PRO A 38 7.40 3.39 -6.44
CA PRO A 38 6.40 4.40 -6.09
C PRO A 38 7.02 5.78 -5.87
N ASP A 39 6.25 6.85 -6.01
CA ASP A 39 6.73 8.18 -5.65
C ASP A 39 6.99 8.32 -4.13
N THR A 40 7.56 9.43 -3.68
CA THR A 40 7.93 9.60 -2.26
C THR A 40 6.73 9.53 -1.31
N ASP A 41 5.59 10.10 -1.70
CA ASP A 41 4.38 10.09 -0.85
C ASP A 41 3.73 8.71 -0.86
N GLU A 42 3.73 8.01 -1.99
CA GLU A 42 3.26 6.62 -2.10
C GLU A 42 4.15 5.68 -1.27
N TYR A 43 5.46 5.83 -1.37
CA TYR A 43 6.41 5.05 -0.57
C TYR A 43 6.23 5.29 0.93
N LEU A 44 6.02 6.55 1.35
CA LEU A 44 5.71 6.87 2.73
C LEU A 44 4.40 6.21 3.21
N VAL A 45 3.35 6.17 2.37
CA VAL A 45 2.11 5.46 2.72
C VAL A 45 2.36 3.97 2.92
N LEU A 46 3.22 3.34 2.12
CA LEU A 46 3.58 1.93 2.30
C LEU A 46 4.36 1.69 3.60
N LEU A 47 5.28 2.58 3.97
CA LEU A 47 5.99 2.51 5.27
C LEU A 47 5.02 2.66 6.44
N LEU A 48 4.12 3.65 6.40
CA LEU A 48 3.10 3.83 7.42
C LEU A 48 2.13 2.63 7.49
N ARG A 49 1.88 1.96 6.37
CA ARG A 49 1.08 0.73 6.31
C ARG A 49 1.82 -0.42 6.99
N ASP A 50 3.13 -0.54 6.80
CA ASP A 50 3.96 -1.56 7.44
C ASP A 50 4.01 -1.36 8.98
N ASP A 51 4.25 -0.13 9.44
CA ASP A 51 4.17 0.23 10.87
C ASP A 51 2.79 -0.10 11.45
N ALA A 52 1.73 0.24 10.70
CA ALA A 52 0.35 -0.01 11.08
C ALA A 52 -0.03 -1.50 11.13
N LEU A 53 0.63 -2.35 10.35
CA LEU A 53 0.51 -3.81 10.42
C LEU A 53 1.20 -4.35 11.67
N GLU A 54 2.40 -3.85 11.97
CA GLU A 54 3.16 -4.24 13.16
C GLU A 54 2.41 -3.89 14.44
N ASP A 55 1.93 -2.65 14.55
CA ASP A 55 1.15 -2.18 15.71
C ASP A 55 -0.13 -3.00 15.95
N ARG A 56 -0.71 -3.56 14.89
CA ARG A 56 -1.93 -4.40 14.95
C ARG A 56 -1.62 -5.89 15.09
N GLY A 57 -0.36 -6.30 15.05
CA GLY A 57 0.06 -7.70 15.07
C GLY A 57 -0.34 -8.48 13.80
N LEU A 58 -0.55 -7.79 12.67
CA LEU A 58 -1.02 -8.37 11.41
C LEU A 58 0.11 -8.67 10.41
N THR A 59 1.36 -8.33 10.72
CA THR A 59 2.49 -8.46 9.80
C THR A 59 2.64 -9.88 9.23
N ALA A 60 2.57 -10.90 10.08
CA ALA A 60 2.74 -12.30 9.66
C ALA A 60 1.55 -12.78 8.80
N GLU A 61 0.32 -12.50 9.21
CA GLU A 61 -0.88 -12.85 8.44
C GLU A 61 -0.88 -12.20 7.06
N TYR A 62 -0.59 -10.90 7.01
CA TYR A 62 -0.50 -10.14 5.77
C TYR A 62 0.59 -10.69 4.85
N ALA A 63 1.80 -10.93 5.38
CA ALA A 63 2.91 -11.47 4.59
C ALA A 63 2.59 -12.87 4.04
N LEU A 64 1.96 -13.73 4.84
CA LEU A 64 1.54 -15.06 4.39
C LEU A 64 0.47 -15.00 3.29
N ALA A 65 -0.53 -14.12 3.44
CA ALA A 65 -1.56 -13.93 2.42
C ALA A 65 -0.93 -13.48 1.09
N ARG A 66 -0.01 -12.51 1.12
CA ARG A 66 0.71 -12.00 -0.07
C ARG A 66 1.63 -13.03 -0.71
N LEU A 67 2.30 -13.88 0.07
CA LEU A 67 3.13 -14.96 -0.47
C LEU A 67 2.30 -16.06 -1.12
N ALA A 68 1.14 -16.39 -0.54
CA ALA A 68 0.26 -17.42 -1.07
C ALA A 68 -0.36 -17.02 -2.43
N GLU A 69 -0.58 -15.72 -2.70
CA GLU A 69 -0.98 -15.22 -4.02
C GLU A 69 0.00 -15.61 -5.14
N GLN A 70 1.30 -15.74 -4.83
CA GLN A 70 2.32 -16.09 -5.82
C GLN A 70 2.30 -17.59 -6.17
N THR A 71 1.47 -18.37 -5.49
CA THR A 71 1.34 -19.81 -5.71
C THR A 71 0.12 -20.12 -6.57
N GLN A 72 0.18 -21.18 -7.39
CA GLN A 72 -0.94 -21.63 -8.23
C GLN A 72 -2.00 -22.45 -7.44
N GLN A 73 -2.15 -22.20 -6.13
CA GLN A 73 -3.04 -22.99 -5.28
C GLN A 73 -4.50 -22.51 -5.34
N GLU A 74 -5.43 -23.46 -5.20
CA GLU A 74 -6.84 -23.16 -4.98
C GLU A 74 -7.01 -22.31 -3.71
N GLY A 75 -7.78 -21.22 -3.78
CA GLY A 75 -7.98 -20.28 -2.67
C GLY A 75 -7.14 -18.99 -2.73
N ALA A 76 -6.22 -18.85 -3.69
CA ALA A 76 -5.40 -17.64 -3.87
C ALA A 76 -6.25 -16.35 -3.99
N GLU A 77 -7.42 -16.43 -4.62
CA GLU A 77 -8.36 -15.31 -4.76
C GLU A 77 -8.94 -14.81 -3.43
N GLU A 78 -9.24 -15.72 -2.51
CA GLU A 78 -9.76 -15.36 -1.18
C GLU A 78 -8.68 -14.72 -0.31
N LEU A 79 -7.45 -15.22 -0.42
CA LEU A 79 -6.27 -14.65 0.23
C LEU A 79 -5.97 -13.24 -0.31
N ARG A 80 -6.07 -13.05 -1.63
CA ARG A 80 -5.97 -11.72 -2.27
C ARG A 80 -7.00 -10.74 -1.74
N ARG A 81 -8.27 -11.15 -1.67
CA ARG A 81 -9.33 -10.29 -1.10
C ARG A 81 -9.07 -9.95 0.36
N THR A 82 -8.51 -10.88 1.13
CA THR A 82 -8.14 -10.66 2.52
C THR A 82 -7.01 -9.62 2.64
N ALA A 83 -5.92 -9.80 1.90
CA ALA A 83 -4.78 -8.87 1.89
C ALA A 83 -5.20 -7.47 1.39
N ASN A 84 -5.92 -7.38 0.27
CA ASN A 84 -6.44 -6.12 -0.26
C ASN A 84 -7.42 -5.45 0.72
N GLY A 85 -8.24 -6.23 1.43
CA GLY A 85 -9.14 -5.73 2.46
C GLY A 85 -8.41 -5.16 3.68
N ILE A 86 -7.24 -5.72 4.04
CA ILE A 86 -6.36 -5.17 5.08
C ILE A 86 -5.76 -3.84 4.59
N ASP A 87 -5.14 -3.83 3.41
CA ASP A 87 -4.55 -2.61 2.83
C ASP A 87 -5.58 -1.48 2.71
N ALA A 88 -6.76 -1.76 2.16
CA ALA A 88 -7.80 -0.74 2.00
C ALA A 88 -8.21 -0.09 3.34
N LYS A 89 -8.31 -0.89 4.41
CA LYS A 89 -8.61 -0.36 5.76
C LYS A 89 -7.47 0.50 6.29
N LEU A 90 -6.22 0.05 6.14
CA LEU A 90 -5.04 0.78 6.61
C LEU A 90 -4.81 2.07 5.85
N PHE A 91 -4.93 2.05 4.53
CA PHE A 91 -4.82 3.22 3.67
C PHE A 91 -5.86 4.29 4.00
N ARG A 92 -7.13 3.89 4.20
CA ARG A 92 -8.19 4.83 4.62
C ARG A 92 -7.92 5.44 6.00
N HIS A 93 -7.34 4.66 6.91
CA HIS A 93 -6.90 5.17 8.22
C HIS A 93 -5.74 6.16 8.10
N ILE A 94 -4.73 5.84 7.29
CA ILE A 94 -3.59 6.73 7.01
C ILE A 94 -4.06 8.06 6.40
N ALA A 95 -4.98 8.04 5.43
CA ALA A 95 -5.53 9.28 4.87
C ALA A 95 -6.29 10.13 5.89
N ARG A 96 -6.91 9.51 6.90
CA ARG A 96 -7.57 10.23 8.00
C ARG A 96 -6.56 10.91 8.91
N ASP A 97 -5.46 10.23 9.23
CA ASP A 97 -4.45 10.73 10.16
C ASP A 97 -3.46 11.70 9.48
N TYR A 98 -3.23 11.52 8.17
CA TYR A 98 -2.37 12.35 7.33
C TYR A 98 -3.11 12.80 6.07
N PRO A 99 -4.04 13.78 6.16
CA PRO A 99 -4.84 14.24 5.03
C PRO A 99 -4.02 14.72 3.83
N GLN A 100 -2.78 15.18 4.05
CA GLN A 100 -1.87 15.62 2.99
C GLN A 100 -1.39 14.48 2.08
N LEU A 101 -1.51 13.22 2.52
CA LEU A 101 -1.16 12.02 1.74
C LEU A 101 -2.35 11.45 0.97
N SER A 102 -3.55 12.08 1.05
CA SER A 102 -4.78 11.53 0.44
C SER A 102 -4.62 11.17 -1.03
N ARG A 103 -3.89 11.97 -1.82
CA ARG A 103 -3.69 11.68 -3.25
C ARG A 103 -2.90 10.39 -3.48
N ALA A 104 -1.81 10.18 -2.73
CA ALA A 104 -1.02 8.96 -2.82
C ALA A 104 -1.83 7.75 -2.35
N VAL A 105 -2.56 7.89 -1.24
CA VAL A 105 -3.50 6.88 -0.75
C VAL A 105 -4.52 6.48 -1.82
N TRP A 106 -5.15 7.45 -2.50
CA TRP A 106 -6.15 7.15 -3.53
C TRP A 106 -5.59 6.42 -4.74
N ARG A 107 -4.33 6.66 -5.12
CA ARG A 107 -3.67 5.88 -6.17
C ARG A 107 -3.45 4.45 -5.74
N LEU A 108 -2.88 4.24 -4.56
CA LEU A 108 -2.65 2.90 -4.00
C LEU A 108 -3.95 2.13 -3.74
N LEU A 109 -5.03 2.83 -3.35
CA LEU A 109 -6.37 2.23 -3.25
C LEU A 109 -6.89 1.75 -4.60
N GLY A 110 -6.60 2.47 -5.69
CA GLY A 110 -6.95 2.05 -7.05
C GLY A 110 -6.30 0.74 -7.48
N ASP A 111 -5.15 0.38 -6.89
CA ASP A 111 -4.45 -0.88 -7.19
C ASP A 111 -4.98 -2.07 -6.37
N VAL A 112 -5.58 -1.82 -5.20
CA VAL A 112 -6.08 -2.89 -4.30
C VAL A 112 -7.60 -3.06 -4.32
N GLU A 113 -8.36 -2.01 -4.62
CA GLU A 113 -9.82 -2.08 -4.75
C GLU A 113 -10.21 -2.41 -6.20
N GLU A 114 -11.11 -3.40 -6.37
CA GLU A 114 -11.66 -3.73 -7.68
C GLU A 114 -12.40 -2.49 -8.26
N PRO A 115 -12.18 -2.13 -9.55
CA PRO A 115 -12.91 -1.05 -10.20
C PRO A 115 -14.43 -1.24 -10.06
N GLY A 116 -15.09 -0.28 -9.41
CA GLY A 116 -16.54 -0.36 -9.12
C GLY A 116 -16.90 -0.95 -7.76
N SER A 117 -15.93 -1.25 -6.90
CA SER A 117 -16.16 -1.62 -5.48
C SER A 117 -16.88 -0.52 -4.69
N LEU A 118 -16.76 0.75 -5.13
CA LEU A 118 -17.57 1.88 -4.66
C LEU A 118 -19.02 1.82 -5.17
N ILE A 119 -19.68 0.67 -5.11
CA ILE A 119 -21.15 0.66 -5.14
C ILE A 119 -21.58 1.41 -3.88
N GLU A 120 -22.07 2.63 -4.06
CA GLU A 120 -22.64 3.43 -3.00
C GLU A 120 -23.60 2.57 -2.16
N PRO A 121 -23.47 2.55 -0.83
CA PRO A 121 -24.34 1.74 0.03
C PRO A 121 -25.83 2.03 -0.19
N ALA A 122 -26.16 3.21 -0.73
CA ALA A 122 -27.52 3.63 -1.07
C ALA A 122 -28.21 2.80 -2.17
N ARG A 123 -27.49 1.97 -2.96
CA ARG A 123 -28.13 1.11 -3.98
C ARG A 123 -28.46 -0.31 -3.52
N ARG A 124 -28.02 -0.73 -2.33
CA ARG A 124 -28.28 -2.11 -1.85
C ARG A 124 -29.72 -2.29 -1.35
N ASP A 125 -30.38 -1.19 -0.96
CA ASP A 125 -31.67 -1.23 -0.26
C ASP A 125 -32.89 -1.00 -1.16
N ILE A 126 -32.72 -0.85 -2.48
CA ILE A 126 -33.82 -0.54 -3.41
C ILE A 126 -34.28 -1.79 -4.22
N LEU A 127 -33.68 -2.95 -3.98
CA LEU A 127 -34.08 -4.22 -4.60
C LEU A 127 -34.21 -5.31 -3.52
N GLY A 128 -35.22 -5.15 -2.67
CA GLY A 128 -35.65 -6.12 -1.66
C GLY A 128 -37.14 -5.99 -1.40
#